data_AF-A0A521A2W1-F1
#
_entry.id   AF-A0A521A2W1-F1
#
_cell.length_a   1.000
_cell.length_b   1.000
_cell.length_c   1.000
_cell.angle_alpha   90.00
_cell.angle_beta   90.00
_cell.angle_gamma   90.00
#
_symmetry.space_group_name_H-M   'P 1'
#
loop_
_entity.id
_entity.type
_entity.pdbx_description
1 polymer ?
#
loop_
_entity_poly.entity_id
_entity_poly.type
_entity_poly.pdbx_seq_one_letter_code
_entity_poly.pdbx_strand_id
1 'polypeptide(L)'
;DFMDRAKLLCSLGQTVLISNFKEYYKLVEYFSQYSKSRMGLSMGVNNLIEIFDEKYYRHLSGGILEAFGKLFFKDLRVYLYPMQNEDGSITNSENLKVHPRMKELYKFFKYNGKVVDIADFNPGILNIFSRNVLTMINEGKEGWQEYLPPGTAEIIKKQSLFGCETEEVLHKDE
;
A
#
# COMPACT_ATOMS: atom_id res chain seq x y z
N ASP A 1 -12.44 9.71 -5.05
CA ASP A 1 -11.50 8.90 -4.25
C ASP A 1 -10.15 8.62 -4.93
N PHE A 2 -10.00 7.63 -5.84
CA PHE A 2 -8.65 7.25 -6.32
C PHE A 2 -7.94 8.37 -7.10
N MET A 3 -8.71 9.17 -7.86
CA MET A 3 -8.18 10.34 -8.57
C MET A 3 -7.71 11.41 -7.58
N ASP A 4 -8.43 11.59 -6.48
CA ASP A 4 -8.07 12.55 -5.43
C ASP A 4 -6.79 12.11 -4.70
N ARG A 5 -6.62 10.80 -4.47
CA ARG A 5 -5.36 10.23 -3.98
C ARG A 5 -4.20 10.52 -4.93
N ALA A 6 -4.41 10.32 -6.23
CA ALA A 6 -3.38 10.61 -7.23
C ALA A 6 -3.03 12.11 -7.25
N LYS A 7 -4.03 13.00 -7.25
CA LYS A 7 -3.82 14.45 -7.18
C LYS A 7 -3.07 14.87 -5.91
N LEU A 8 -3.45 14.32 -4.75
CA LEU A 8 -2.80 14.61 -3.48
C LEU A 8 -1.31 14.20 -3.53
N LEU A 9 -1.03 12.96 -3.93
CA LEU A 9 0.34 12.45 -4.03
C LEU A 9 1.18 13.25 -5.03
N CYS A 10 0.62 13.60 -6.19
CA CYS A 10 1.31 14.47 -7.16
C CYS A 10 1.57 15.87 -6.58
N SER A 11 0.63 16.43 -5.81
CA SER A 11 0.81 17.73 -5.14
C SER A 11 1.89 17.69 -4.06
N LEU A 12 2.16 16.51 -3.49
CA LEU A 12 3.27 16.23 -2.57
C LEU A 12 4.59 15.92 -3.31
N GLY A 13 4.65 16.10 -4.63
CA GLY A 13 5.84 15.87 -5.44
C GLY A 13 6.14 14.41 -5.74
N GLN A 14 5.21 13.49 -5.46
CA GLN A 14 5.39 12.07 -5.73
C GLN A 14 5.07 11.74 -7.20
N THR A 15 5.84 10.83 -7.79
CA THR A 15 5.52 10.27 -9.10
C THR A 15 4.45 9.19 -8.94
N VAL A 16 3.27 9.41 -9.50
CA VAL A 16 2.14 8.48 -9.43
C VAL A 16 1.94 7.77 -10.76
N LEU A 17 1.88 6.43 -10.71
CA LEU A 17 1.41 5.60 -11.82
C LEU A 17 0.08 4.95 -11.44
N ILE A 18 -0.93 5.13 -12.29
CA ILE A 18 -2.19 4.40 -12.20
C ILE A 18 -2.15 3.28 -13.23
N SER A 19 -2.30 2.04 -12.79
CA SER A 19 -2.38 0.87 -13.66
C SER A 19 -3.66 0.09 -13.39
N ASN A 20 -4.11 -0.66 -14.39
CA ASN A 20 -5.20 -1.63 -14.26
C ASN A 20 -4.69 -3.03 -13.84
N PHE A 21 -3.43 -3.15 -13.42
CA PHE A 21 -2.86 -4.40 -12.94
C PHE A 21 -3.38 -4.70 -11.54
N LYS A 22 -4.10 -5.82 -11.42
CA LYS A 22 -4.56 -6.29 -10.10
C LYS A 22 -3.43 -7.00 -9.35
N GLU A 23 -2.55 -7.67 -10.07
CA GLU A 23 -1.49 -8.51 -9.53
C GLU A 23 -0.12 -7.82 -9.60
N TYR A 24 0.60 -7.80 -8.47
CA TYR A 24 1.91 -7.16 -8.36
C TYR A 24 2.95 -7.70 -9.37
N TYR A 25 2.89 -8.98 -9.72
CA TYR A 25 3.85 -9.57 -10.67
C TYR A 25 3.73 -8.93 -12.07
N LYS A 26 2.53 -8.51 -12.50
CA LYS A 26 2.34 -7.85 -13.80
C LYS A 26 3.01 -6.48 -13.82
N LEU A 27 2.93 -5.73 -12.72
CA LEU A 27 3.59 -4.44 -12.58
C LEU A 27 5.11 -4.58 -12.61
N VAL A 28 5.65 -5.56 -11.87
CA VAL A 28 7.08 -5.86 -11.86
C VAL A 28 7.56 -6.31 -13.23
N GLU A 29 6.83 -7.21 -13.89
CA GLU A 29 7.13 -7.67 -15.24
C GLU A 29 7.14 -6.51 -16.25
N TYR A 30 6.13 -5.65 -16.19
CA TYR A 30 6.04 -4.43 -17.01
C TYR A 30 7.29 -3.54 -16.84
N PHE A 31 7.63 -3.13 -15.61
CA PHE A 31 8.82 -2.30 -15.37
C PHE A 31 10.11 -2.98 -15.82
N SER A 32 10.16 -4.31 -15.69
CA SER A 32 11.34 -5.08 -16.07
C SER A 32 11.63 -5.12 -17.57
N GLN A 33 10.66 -4.72 -18.41
CA GLN A 33 10.86 -4.54 -19.85
C GLN A 33 11.61 -3.24 -20.16
N TYR A 34 11.56 -2.26 -19.25
CA TYR A 34 12.13 -0.93 -19.44
C TYR A 34 13.34 -0.65 -18.54
N SER A 35 13.59 -1.47 -17.52
CA SER A 35 14.73 -1.32 -16.62
C SER A 35 15.34 -2.65 -16.22
N LYS A 36 16.67 -2.65 -16.08
CA LYS A 36 17.47 -3.75 -15.50
C LYS A 36 17.94 -3.44 -14.08
N SER A 37 17.59 -2.27 -13.55
CA SER A 37 17.94 -1.88 -12.18
C SER A 37 17.24 -2.76 -11.16
N ARG A 38 17.85 -2.90 -9.98
CA ARG A 38 17.22 -3.55 -8.83
C ARG A 38 15.90 -2.85 -8.49
N MET A 39 14.87 -3.65 -8.22
CA MET A 39 13.54 -3.15 -7.87
C MET A 39 13.24 -3.42 -6.39
N GLY A 40 12.56 -2.47 -5.75
CA GLY A 40 12.05 -2.59 -4.39
C GLY A 40 10.55 -2.35 -4.37
N LEU A 41 9.80 -3.20 -3.66
CA LEU A 41 8.38 -2.98 -3.38
C LEU A 41 8.20 -2.74 -1.89
N SER A 42 7.72 -1.57 -1.49
CA SER A 42 7.30 -1.31 -0.12
C SER A 42 5.81 -1.62 0.05
N MET A 43 5.45 -2.42 1.06
CA MET A 43 4.05 -2.75 1.33
C MET A 43 3.82 -3.13 2.80
N GLY A 44 2.57 -3.07 3.26
CA GLY A 44 2.19 -3.55 4.58
C GLY A 44 1.96 -5.07 4.62
N VAL A 45 1.91 -5.63 5.83
CA VAL A 45 1.66 -7.06 6.07
C VAL A 45 0.40 -7.59 5.36
N ASN A 46 -0.70 -6.84 5.41
CA ASN A 46 -1.96 -7.26 4.75
C ASN A 46 -1.77 -7.48 3.24
N ASN A 47 -1.11 -6.55 2.57
CA ASN A 47 -0.85 -6.65 1.13
C ASN A 47 0.04 -7.85 0.82
N LEU A 48 1.03 -8.13 1.68
CA LEU A 48 1.88 -9.31 1.51
C LEU A 48 1.07 -10.59 1.65
N ILE A 49 0.18 -10.69 2.65
CA ILE A 49 -0.70 -11.87 2.83
C ILE A 49 -1.58 -12.07 1.59
N GLU A 50 -2.12 -11.00 1.01
CA GLU A 50 -2.92 -11.07 -0.21
C GLU A 50 -2.13 -11.59 -1.42
N ILE A 51 -0.83 -11.30 -1.52
CA ILE A 51 0.04 -11.87 -2.55
C ILE A 51 0.12 -13.41 -2.44
N PHE A 52 -0.05 -13.98 -1.25
CA PHE A 52 -0.08 -15.44 -1.07
C PHE A 52 -1.46 -16.07 -1.27
N ASP A 53 -2.48 -15.29 -1.65
CA ASP A 53 -3.82 -15.84 -1.89
C ASP A 53 -3.94 -16.44 -3.31
N GLU A 54 -4.05 -17.76 -3.37
CA GLU A 54 -4.16 -18.54 -4.61
C GLU A 54 -5.34 -18.10 -5.50
N LYS A 55 -6.39 -17.47 -4.95
CA LYS A 55 -7.56 -17.04 -5.74
C LYS A 55 -7.19 -16.07 -6.86
N TYR A 56 -6.15 -15.26 -6.67
CA TYR A 56 -5.68 -14.30 -7.66
C TYR A 56 -4.97 -14.95 -8.84
N TYR A 57 -4.55 -16.23 -8.72
CA TYR A 57 -3.70 -16.90 -9.71
C TYR A 57 -4.35 -18.08 -10.42
N ARG A 58 -5.65 -18.32 -10.18
CA ARG A 58 -6.41 -19.43 -10.82
C ARG A 58 -6.45 -19.37 -12.34
N HIS A 59 -6.21 -18.18 -12.91
CA HIS A 59 -6.17 -17.96 -14.36
C HIS A 59 -4.82 -18.32 -15.00
N LEU A 60 -3.79 -18.62 -14.19
CA LEU A 60 -2.46 -19.01 -14.66
C LEU A 60 -2.33 -20.53 -14.69
N SER A 61 -1.73 -21.08 -15.75
CA SER A 61 -1.53 -22.52 -15.89
C SER A 61 -0.64 -23.09 -14.79
N GLY A 62 0.40 -22.36 -14.36
CA GLY A 62 1.24 -22.73 -13.21
C GLY A 62 0.77 -22.16 -11.87
N GLY A 63 -0.42 -21.57 -11.82
CA GLY A 63 -1.02 -21.04 -10.60
C GLY A 63 -0.13 -20.03 -9.85
N ILE A 64 -0.13 -20.14 -8.53
CA ILE A 64 0.66 -19.27 -7.64
C ILE A 64 2.17 -19.38 -7.88
N LEU A 65 2.67 -20.58 -8.19
CA LEU A 65 4.11 -20.78 -8.42
C LEU A 65 4.61 -20.02 -9.65
N GLU A 66 3.81 -19.97 -10.72
CA GLU A 66 4.13 -19.16 -11.90
C GLU A 66 4.19 -17.67 -11.56
N ALA A 67 3.19 -17.15 -10.84
CA ALA A 67 3.14 -15.75 -10.44
C ALA A 67 4.35 -15.36 -9.58
N PHE A 68 4.72 -16.22 -8.62
CA PHE A 68 5.87 -15.99 -7.76
C PHE A 68 7.19 -16.10 -8.49
N GLY A 69 7.30 -17.05 -9.43
CA GLY A 69 8.43 -17.14 -10.35
C GLY A 69 8.64 -15.81 -11.06
N LYS A 70 7.59 -15.25 -11.66
CA LYS A 70 7.63 -13.95 -12.34
C LYS A 70 7.94 -12.79 -11.39
N LEU A 71 7.32 -12.76 -10.22
CA LEU A 71 7.49 -11.69 -9.24
C LEU A 71 8.95 -11.57 -8.78
N PHE A 72 9.58 -12.69 -8.41
CA PHE A 72 10.92 -12.69 -7.81
C PHE A 72 12.07 -12.96 -8.80
N PHE A 73 11.76 -13.08 -10.10
CA PHE A 73 12.74 -13.40 -11.15
C PHE A 73 13.90 -12.39 -11.28
N LYS A 74 13.69 -11.10 -10.97
CA LYS A 74 14.62 -10.01 -11.32
C LYS A 74 15.17 -9.19 -10.14
N ASP A 75 15.84 -9.87 -9.21
CA ASP A 75 16.47 -9.24 -8.03
C ASP A 75 15.55 -8.23 -7.31
N LEU A 76 14.28 -8.58 -7.22
CA LEU A 76 13.27 -7.84 -6.50
C LEU A 76 13.40 -8.10 -4.99
N ARG A 77 13.26 -7.04 -4.18
CA ARG A 77 13.09 -7.13 -2.73
C ARG A 77 11.77 -6.50 -2.30
N VAL A 78 11.06 -7.17 -1.40
CA VAL A 78 9.87 -6.65 -0.75
C VAL A 78 10.28 -6.09 0.61
N TYR A 79 10.05 -4.80 0.82
CA TYR A 79 10.21 -4.11 2.09
C TYR A 79 8.87 -4.09 2.82
N LEU A 80 8.81 -4.81 3.94
CA LEU A 80 7.59 -5.04 4.69
C LEU A 80 7.47 -4.04 5.83
N TYR A 81 6.43 -3.20 5.77
CA TYR A 81 6.07 -2.33 6.88
C TYR A 81 5.18 -3.11 7.85
N PRO A 82 5.47 -3.07 9.17
CA PRO A 82 4.71 -3.83 10.15
C PRO A 82 3.28 -3.32 10.30
N MET A 83 2.43 -4.14 10.91
CA MET A 83 1.05 -3.81 11.21
C MET A 83 0.78 -4.00 12.69
N GLN A 84 0.06 -3.07 13.31
CA GLN A 84 -0.46 -3.26 14.66
C GLN A 84 -1.84 -3.95 14.60
N ASN A 85 -2.00 -4.99 15.40
CA ASN A 85 -3.25 -5.72 15.59
C ASN A 85 -4.13 -5.03 16.64
N GLU A 86 -5.41 -5.43 16.71
CA GLU A 86 -6.38 -4.88 17.67
C GLU A 86 -5.97 -5.09 19.14
N ASP A 87 -5.25 -6.19 19.43
CA ASP A 87 -4.71 -6.49 20.75
C ASP A 87 -3.41 -5.72 21.09
N GLY A 88 -2.97 -4.83 20.19
CA GLY A 88 -1.73 -4.05 20.31
C GLY A 88 -0.47 -4.81 19.91
N SER A 89 -0.56 -6.09 19.52
CA SER A 89 0.59 -6.84 19.04
C SER A 89 1.02 -6.39 17.64
N ILE A 90 2.32 -6.46 17.36
CA ILE A 90 2.88 -6.06 16.06
C ILE A 90 3.11 -7.30 15.21
N THR A 91 2.54 -7.30 14.00
CA THR A 91 2.80 -8.31 12.98
C THR A 91 3.88 -7.82 12.01
N ASN A 92 4.87 -8.66 11.73
CA ASN A 92 5.95 -8.45 10.77
C ASN A 92 6.30 -9.76 10.04
N SER A 93 7.43 -9.82 9.34
CA SER A 93 7.83 -11.03 8.62
C SER A 93 8.06 -12.25 9.52
N GLU A 94 8.32 -12.10 10.82
CA GLU A 94 8.60 -13.21 11.75
C GLU A 94 7.34 -13.95 12.20
N ASN A 95 6.26 -13.22 12.42
CA ASN A 95 5.06 -13.75 13.07
C ASN A 95 3.79 -13.69 12.21
N LEU A 96 3.89 -13.20 10.96
CA LEU A 96 2.74 -13.18 10.06
C LEU A 96 2.18 -14.58 9.80
N LYS A 97 0.85 -14.63 9.70
CA LYS A 97 0.10 -15.87 9.49
C LYS A 97 -0.36 -15.94 8.03
N VAL A 98 0.37 -16.70 7.22
CA VAL A 98 -0.09 -17.11 5.88
C VAL A 98 -0.87 -18.41 5.95
N HIS A 99 -1.66 -18.67 4.90
CA HIS A 99 -2.35 -19.94 4.75
C HIS A 99 -1.36 -21.12 4.85
N PRO A 100 -1.70 -22.24 5.54
CA PRO A 100 -0.75 -23.34 5.79
C PRO A 100 -0.05 -23.88 4.55
N ARG A 101 -0.74 -23.93 3.40
CA ARG A 101 -0.17 -24.35 2.11
C ARG A 101 0.94 -23.42 1.61
N MET A 102 0.88 -22.15 1.95
CA MET A 102 1.83 -21.11 1.52
C MET A 102 2.97 -20.89 2.52
N LYS A 103 2.91 -21.52 3.70
CA LYS A 103 3.88 -21.31 4.78
C LYS A 103 5.31 -21.60 4.34
N GLU A 104 5.55 -22.73 3.69
CA GLU A 104 6.89 -23.11 3.25
C GLU A 104 7.38 -22.25 2.09
N LEU A 105 6.47 -21.87 1.19
CA LEU A 105 6.78 -20.93 0.10
C LEU A 105 7.20 -19.56 0.65
N TYR A 106 6.45 -19.03 1.62
CA TYR A 106 6.78 -17.78 2.30
C TYR A 106 8.15 -17.83 2.98
N LYS A 107 8.40 -18.88 3.78
CA LYS A 107 9.69 -19.08 4.45
C LYS A 107 10.86 -19.12 3.46
N PHE A 108 10.67 -19.78 2.32
CA PHE A 108 11.68 -19.80 1.26
C PHE A 108 12.05 -18.39 0.79
N PHE A 109 11.07 -17.52 0.52
CA PHE A 109 11.36 -16.14 0.10
C PHE A 109 12.03 -15.32 1.19
N LYS A 110 11.56 -15.46 2.42
CA LYS A 110 12.16 -14.79 3.57
C LYS A 110 13.62 -15.21 3.77
N TYR A 111 13.89 -16.52 3.79
CA TYR A 111 15.24 -17.07 3.96
C TYR A 111 16.21 -16.60 2.87
N ASN A 112 15.71 -16.47 1.63
CA ASN A 112 16.50 -15.95 0.51
C ASN A 112 16.64 -14.42 0.48
N GLY A 113 16.24 -13.70 1.53
CA GLY A 113 16.37 -12.25 1.63
C GLY A 113 15.48 -11.48 0.65
N LYS A 114 14.41 -12.09 0.15
CA LYS A 114 13.44 -11.46 -0.76
C LYS A 114 12.39 -10.64 -0.01
N VAL A 115 12.18 -10.91 1.27
CA VAL A 115 11.31 -10.14 2.16
C VAL A 115 12.19 -9.56 3.27
N VAL A 116 12.16 -8.24 3.46
CA VAL A 116 12.98 -7.49 4.39
C VAL A 116 12.06 -6.60 5.23
N ASP A 117 12.08 -6.75 6.55
CA ASP A 117 11.31 -5.88 7.43
C ASP A 117 11.90 -4.46 7.48
N ILE A 118 11.03 -3.45 7.49
CA ILE A 118 11.38 -2.07 7.81
C ILE A 118 11.44 -1.97 9.33
N ALA A 119 12.66 -2.06 9.89
CA ALA A 119 12.88 -2.04 11.33
C ALA A 119 12.73 -0.63 11.96
N ASP A 120 13.07 0.42 11.22
CA ASP A 120 12.94 1.82 11.63
C ASP A 120 11.56 2.37 11.24
N PHE A 121 10.52 1.82 11.89
CA PHE A 121 9.13 2.25 11.69
C PHE A 121 8.65 3.13 12.84
N ASN A 122 7.64 3.96 12.58
CA ASN A 122 7.01 4.78 13.61
C ASN A 122 5.77 4.06 14.19
N PRO A 123 5.80 3.60 15.46
CA PRO A 123 4.66 2.92 16.07
C PRO A 123 3.42 3.82 16.20
N GLY A 124 3.62 5.14 16.36
CA GLY A 124 2.53 6.11 16.56
C GLY A 124 1.58 6.26 15.37
N ILE A 125 1.99 5.80 14.18
CA ILE A 125 1.17 5.87 12.96
C ILE A 125 0.58 4.52 12.54
N LEU A 126 0.88 3.42 13.27
CA LEU A 126 0.40 2.08 12.90
C LEU A 126 -1.12 1.92 13.02
N ASN A 127 -1.76 2.71 13.87
CA ASN A 127 -3.20 2.68 14.12
C ASN A 127 -3.98 3.72 13.30
N ILE A 128 -3.32 4.38 12.33
CA ILE A 128 -3.96 5.36 11.45
C ILE A 128 -4.54 4.62 10.24
N PHE A 129 -5.87 4.57 10.17
CA PHE A 129 -6.59 3.94 9.07
C PHE A 129 -7.20 4.99 8.15
N SER A 130 -6.82 4.95 6.86
CA SER A 130 -7.31 5.91 5.86
C SER A 130 -8.83 5.95 5.75
N ARG A 131 -9.52 4.81 5.94
CA ARG A 131 -10.99 4.74 5.98
C ARG A 131 -11.58 5.63 7.07
N ASN A 132 -10.99 5.64 8.26
CA ASN A 132 -11.47 6.46 9.37
C ASN A 132 -11.30 7.95 9.05
N VAL A 133 -10.13 8.34 8.54
CA VAL A 133 -9.84 9.72 8.14
C VAL A 133 -10.78 10.19 7.02
N LEU A 134 -11.01 9.35 6.01
CA LEU A 134 -11.97 9.64 4.93
C LEU A 134 -13.40 9.77 5.45
N THR A 135 -13.83 8.93 6.38
CA THR A 135 -15.15 9.06 7.02
C THR A 135 -15.25 10.38 7.78
N MET A 136 -14.23 10.76 8.55
CA MET A 136 -14.21 12.05 9.26
C MET A 136 -14.30 13.25 8.31
N ILE A 137 -13.58 13.21 7.19
CA ILE A 137 -13.64 14.27 6.17
C ILE A 137 -15.06 14.39 5.59
N ASN A 138 -15.66 13.26 5.17
CA ASN A 138 -16.99 13.25 4.57
C ASN A 138 -18.11 13.65 5.55
N GLU A 139 -17.93 13.35 6.84
CA GLU A 139 -18.87 13.71 7.90
C GLU A 139 -18.63 15.13 8.47
N GLY A 140 -17.63 15.85 7.97
CA GLY A 140 -17.28 17.18 8.48
C GLY A 140 -16.79 17.19 9.93
N LYS A 141 -16.30 16.04 10.44
CA LYS A 141 -15.80 15.93 11.82
C LYS A 141 -14.46 16.66 11.96
N GLU A 142 -14.23 17.30 13.10
CA GLU A 142 -12.94 17.94 13.39
C GLU A 142 -11.87 16.91 13.81
N GLY A 143 -10.59 17.31 13.78
CA GLY A 143 -9.46 16.53 14.30
C GLY A 143 -8.81 15.56 13.30
N TRP A 144 -9.35 15.38 12.09
CA TRP A 144 -8.73 14.48 11.09
C TRP A 144 -7.35 14.97 10.61
N GLN A 145 -7.06 16.26 10.77
CA GLN A 145 -5.80 16.87 10.33
C GLN A 145 -4.59 16.34 11.13
N GLU A 146 -4.79 15.93 12.38
CA GLU A 146 -3.74 15.41 13.26
C GLU A 146 -3.22 14.03 12.81
N TYR A 147 -3.99 13.31 11.99
CA TYR A 147 -3.63 12.00 11.45
C TYR A 147 -2.83 12.09 10.14
N LEU A 148 -2.54 13.30 9.66
CA LEU A 148 -1.90 13.52 8.38
C LEU A 148 -0.53 14.17 8.54
N PRO A 149 0.39 13.93 7.58
CA PRO A 149 1.63 14.68 7.54
C PRO A 149 1.39 16.20 7.43
N PRO A 150 2.29 17.04 7.99
CA PRO A 150 2.19 18.49 7.90
C PRO A 150 1.99 18.98 6.45
N GLY A 151 1.10 19.94 6.22
CA GLY A 151 0.81 20.48 4.89
C GLY A 151 -0.22 19.67 4.07
N THR A 152 -0.53 18.43 4.46
CA THR A 152 -1.45 17.57 3.71
C THR A 152 -2.90 18.05 3.83
N ALA A 153 -3.30 18.49 5.02
CA ALA A 153 -4.67 18.95 5.27
C ALA A 153 -5.00 20.23 4.50
N GLU A 154 -4.03 21.13 4.38
CA GLU A 154 -4.13 22.38 3.62
C GLU A 154 -4.32 22.09 2.13
N ILE A 155 -3.58 21.11 1.59
CA ILE A 155 -3.73 20.68 0.19
C ILE A 155 -5.13 20.07 -0.04
N ILE A 156 -5.57 19.19 0.87
CA ILE A 156 -6.90 18.56 0.78
C ILE A 156 -8.01 19.61 0.75
N LYS A 157 -7.95 20.59 1.67
CA LYS A 157 -8.90 21.70 1.72
C LYS A 157 -8.82 22.56 0.44
N LYS A 158 -7.64 23.09 0.11
CA LYS A 158 -7.42 23.99 -1.03
C LYS A 158 -7.86 23.39 -2.37
N GLN A 159 -7.76 22.07 -2.53
CA GLN A 159 -8.13 21.38 -3.77
C GLN A 159 -9.49 20.69 -3.69
N SER A 160 -10.23 20.86 -2.59
CA SER A 160 -11.53 20.23 -2.32
C SER A 160 -11.52 18.71 -2.58
N LEU A 161 -10.46 18.04 -2.12
CA LEU A 161 -10.27 16.61 -2.33
C LEU A 161 -11.14 15.79 -1.36
N PHE A 162 -11.49 14.57 -1.76
CA PHE A 162 -12.20 13.59 -0.91
C PHE A 162 -13.57 14.07 -0.41
N GLY A 163 -14.22 14.99 -1.13
CA GLY A 163 -15.50 15.56 -0.69
C GLY A 163 -15.36 16.60 0.42
N CYS A 164 -14.14 17.06 0.73
CA CYS A 164 -13.93 18.17 1.64
C CYS A 164 -14.42 19.46 0.98
N GLU A 165 -15.62 19.92 1.33
CA GLU A 165 -16.13 21.22 0.93
C GLU A 165 -15.40 22.31 1.72
N THR A 166 -14.76 23.25 1.02
CA THR A 166 -14.18 24.45 1.61
C THR A 166 -15.15 25.61 1.47
N GLU A 167 -15.24 26.47 2.50
CA GLU A 167 -16.07 27.68 2.51
C GLU A 167 -15.84 28.61 1.29
N GLU A 168 -14.70 28.51 0.61
CA GLU A 168 -14.45 29.24 -0.65
C GLU A 168 -15.40 28.87 -1.81
N VAL A 169 -16.10 27.73 -1.74
CA VAL A 169 -17.13 27.36 -2.72
C VAL A 169 -18.50 27.96 -2.36
N LEU A 170 -18.76 28.25 -1.09
CA LEU A 170 -20.04 28.81 -0.62
C LEU A 170 -20.20 30.29 -1.00
N HIS A 171 -19.11 31.02 -1.26
CA HIS A 171 -19.13 32.45 -1.59
C HIS A 171 -18.92 32.79 -3.08
N LYS A 172 -19.05 31.81 -3.99
CA LYS A 172 -18.97 32.05 -5.44
C LYS A 172 -20.32 32.15 -6.15
N ASP A 173 -21.42 31.91 -5.45
CA ASP A 173 -22.79 31.94 -5.99
C ASP A 173 -23.70 33.00 -5.34
N GLU A 174 -23.13 34.05 -4.72
CA GLU A 174 -23.87 35.27 -4.30
C GLU A 174 -23.57 36.47 -5.21
#